data_AF-A0A7V7F233-F1
#
_entry.id   AF-A0A7V7F233-F1
#
_cell.length_a   1.000
_cell.length_b   1.000
_cell.length_c   1.000
_cell.angle_alpha   90.00
_cell.angle_beta   90.00
_cell.angle_gamma   90.00
#
_symmetry.space_group_name_H-M   'P 1'
#
loop_
_entity.id
_entity.type
_entity.pdbx_description
1 polymer ?
#
loop_
_entity_poly.entity_id
_entity_poly.type
_entity_poly.pdbx_seq_one_letter_code
_entity_poly.pdbx_strand_id
1 'polypeptide(L)'
;MFFKIAVICAASCLFSVQAIAMTNDYGRKLFTSTTLGGGTTGKTCLTCHEKGRDFSKETLTKQHFTVMGNEIAGLPAVINFCIEVALRGQELAPDGEQMRNLIAYLKIFIEQNNKEENP
;
A
#
# COMPACT_ATOMS: atom_id res chain seq x y z
N MET A 1 10.24 61.32 20.22
CA MET A 1 9.21 60.26 20.18
C MET A 1 9.40 59.50 18.89
N PHE A 2 10.10 58.37 18.95
CA PHE A 2 10.46 57.61 17.75
C PHE A 2 10.53 56.12 18.11
N PHE A 3 9.97 55.33 17.19
CA PHE A 3 10.16 53.90 16.98
C PHE A 3 9.41 52.90 17.87
N LYS A 4 8.86 51.89 17.16
CA LYS A 4 8.65 50.48 17.54
C LYS A 4 7.31 50.17 18.24
N ILE A 5 6.49 49.19 17.85
CA ILE A 5 6.60 48.04 16.95
C ILE A 5 5.16 47.65 16.55
N ALA A 6 4.91 47.36 15.28
CA ALA A 6 3.78 46.54 14.86
C ALA A 6 4.20 45.07 14.94
N VAL A 7 3.70 44.31 15.92
CA VAL A 7 3.75 42.85 15.90
C VAL A 7 2.43 42.36 15.30
N ILE A 8 2.46 42.09 14.00
CA ILE A 8 1.44 41.29 13.33
C ILE A 8 1.75 39.84 13.71
N CYS A 9 1.01 39.29 14.67
CA CYS A 9 1.04 37.86 14.96
C CYS A 9 0.42 37.11 13.78
N ALA A 10 1.28 36.64 12.87
CA ALA A 10 0.94 35.68 11.84
C ALA A 10 0.59 34.34 12.50
N ALA A 11 -0.70 34.12 12.77
CA ALA A 11 -1.24 32.81 13.05
C ALA A 11 -1.49 32.10 11.71
N SER A 12 -0.48 31.45 11.15
CA SER A 12 -0.64 30.62 9.97
C SER A 12 0.28 29.39 9.99
N CYS A 13 -0.30 28.28 9.54
CA CYS A 13 0.34 27.02 9.16
C CYS A 13 0.70 26.00 10.26
N LEU A 14 -0.32 25.37 10.85
CA LEU A 14 -0.29 23.97 11.28
C LEU A 14 -1.70 23.45 10.91
N PHE A 15 -1.94 22.51 9.99
CA PHE A 15 -1.41 21.16 9.84
C PHE A 15 -1.74 20.66 8.42
N SER A 16 -0.75 20.18 7.66
CA SER A 16 -1.00 19.49 6.38
C SER A 16 -0.36 18.09 6.33
N VAL A 17 -0.46 17.31 7.41
CA VAL A 17 0.15 15.95 7.48
C VAL A 17 -0.87 14.85 7.84
N GLN A 18 -2.16 15.00 7.52
CA GLN A 18 -3.16 13.98 7.84
C GLN A 18 -3.48 12.99 6.70
N ALA A 19 -3.05 13.28 5.45
CA ALA A 19 -3.41 12.44 4.31
C ALA A 19 -2.68 11.07 4.28
N ILE A 20 -1.43 11.01 4.77
CA ILE A 20 -0.59 9.80 4.68
C ILE A 20 -1.02 8.72 5.69
N ALA A 21 -1.51 9.12 6.87
CA ALA A 21 -1.95 8.17 7.90
C ALA A 21 -3.25 7.44 7.50
N MET A 22 -4.14 8.12 6.76
CA MET A 22 -5.46 7.58 6.39
C MET A 22 -5.38 6.54 5.26
N THR A 23 -4.56 6.79 4.24
CA THR A 23 -4.35 5.85 3.12
C THR A 23 -3.70 4.55 3.57
N ASN A 24 -2.80 4.62 4.55
CA ASN A 24 -2.17 3.46 5.18
C ASN A 24 -3.21 2.55 5.85
N ASP A 25 -4.15 3.11 6.62
CA ASP A 25 -5.17 2.29 7.30
C ASP A 25 -6.12 1.61 6.31
N TYR A 26 -6.52 2.31 5.24
CA TYR A 26 -7.38 1.71 4.22
C TYR A 26 -6.64 0.63 3.41
N GLY A 27 -5.42 0.90 2.95
CA GLY A 27 -4.61 -0.09 2.25
C GLY A 27 -4.33 -1.33 3.10
N ARG A 28 -4.07 -1.16 4.40
CA ARG A 28 -3.96 -2.28 5.35
C ARG A 28 -5.24 -3.09 5.43
N LYS A 29 -6.40 -2.44 5.58
CA LYS A 29 -7.71 -3.10 5.63
C LYS A 29 -7.96 -3.93 4.38
N LEU A 30 -7.61 -3.41 3.19
CA LEU A 30 -7.71 -4.16 1.94
C LEU A 30 -6.76 -5.37 1.94
N PHE A 31 -5.51 -5.18 2.33
CA PHE A 31 -4.48 -6.23 2.35
C PHE A 31 -4.82 -7.40 3.29
N THR A 32 -5.56 -7.12 4.37
CA THR A 32 -6.02 -8.11 5.35
C THR A 32 -7.49 -8.50 5.18
N SER A 33 -8.15 -8.09 4.09
CA SER A 33 -9.57 -8.40 3.86
C SER A 33 -9.73 -9.79 3.28
N THR A 34 -10.60 -10.60 3.88
CA THR A 34 -11.00 -11.91 3.34
C THR A 34 -12.01 -11.81 2.21
N THR A 35 -12.56 -10.62 1.96
CA THR A 35 -13.61 -10.35 0.98
C THR A 35 -13.19 -9.34 -0.09
N LEU A 36 -11.88 -9.09 -0.25
CA LEU A 36 -11.36 -8.19 -1.28
C LEU A 36 -11.80 -8.67 -2.67
N GLY A 37 -12.34 -7.77 -3.50
CA GLY A 37 -12.90 -8.12 -4.80
C GLY A 37 -14.10 -9.08 -4.72
N GLY A 38 -14.74 -9.24 -3.56
CA GLY A 38 -15.75 -10.29 -3.36
C GLY A 38 -15.17 -11.69 -3.19
N GLY A 39 -13.90 -11.82 -2.80
CA GLY A 39 -13.22 -13.09 -2.57
C GLY A 39 -13.97 -14.02 -1.61
N THR A 40 -13.83 -15.32 -1.84
CA THR A 40 -14.63 -16.38 -1.18
C THR A 40 -13.80 -17.45 -0.49
N THR A 41 -12.48 -17.43 -0.66
CA THR A 41 -11.60 -18.48 -0.11
C THR A 41 -11.28 -18.31 1.38
N GLY A 42 -11.64 -17.17 1.97
CA GLY A 42 -11.26 -16.81 3.35
C GLY A 42 -9.79 -16.45 3.53
N LYS A 43 -9.00 -16.40 2.45
CA LYS A 43 -7.59 -16.00 2.46
C LYS A 43 -7.46 -14.47 2.40
N THR A 44 -6.29 -13.98 2.78
CA THR A 44 -5.88 -12.58 2.64
C THR A 44 -4.49 -12.52 1.99
N CYS A 45 -3.99 -11.33 1.67
CA CYS A 45 -2.62 -11.19 1.19
C CYS A 45 -1.60 -11.73 2.21
N LEU A 46 -1.86 -11.52 3.51
CA LEU A 46 -1.01 -12.04 4.60
C LEU A 46 -0.97 -13.56 4.70
N THR A 47 -1.99 -14.26 4.21
CA THR A 47 -1.98 -15.73 4.20
C THR A 47 -0.78 -16.27 3.41
N CYS A 48 -0.36 -15.56 2.34
CA CYS A 48 0.77 -15.95 1.51
C CYS A 48 2.02 -15.08 1.72
N HIS A 49 1.87 -13.83 2.15
CA HIS A 49 2.97 -12.88 2.34
C HIS A 49 3.18 -12.54 3.81
N GLU A 50 3.22 -13.57 4.66
CA GLU A 50 3.51 -13.41 6.08
C GLU A 50 4.87 -12.72 6.27
N LYS A 51 4.93 -11.73 7.16
CA LYS A 51 6.16 -10.99 7.47
C LYS A 51 6.95 -10.49 6.25
N GLY A 52 6.25 -10.11 5.17
CA GLY A 52 6.92 -9.62 3.97
C GLY A 52 7.55 -10.70 3.09
N ARG A 53 7.24 -11.99 3.30
CA ARG A 53 7.76 -13.09 2.49
C ARG A 53 7.60 -12.80 0.99
N ASP A 54 8.68 -13.05 0.25
CA ASP A 54 8.82 -12.86 -1.19
C ASP A 54 8.76 -11.40 -1.68
N PHE A 55 8.74 -10.43 -0.76
CA PHE A 55 8.85 -9.02 -1.11
C PHE A 55 10.23 -8.47 -0.82
N SER A 56 10.68 -7.57 -1.71
CA SER A 56 11.87 -6.75 -1.54
C SER A 56 11.55 -5.32 -1.93
N LYS A 57 12.49 -4.39 -1.70
CA LYS A 57 12.32 -3.00 -2.19
C LYS A 57 12.15 -2.95 -3.71
N GLU A 58 12.72 -3.90 -4.44
CA GLU A 58 12.60 -3.99 -5.90
C GLU A 58 11.19 -4.38 -6.35
N THR A 59 10.40 -5.05 -5.50
CA THR A 59 8.99 -5.38 -5.81
C THR A 59 8.18 -4.16 -6.22
N LEU A 60 8.50 -2.97 -5.68
CA LEU A 60 7.79 -1.73 -5.97
C LEU A 60 8.16 -1.09 -7.32
N THR A 61 9.31 -1.45 -7.88
CA THR A 61 9.86 -0.84 -9.11
C THR A 61 9.99 -1.82 -10.27
N LYS A 62 9.84 -3.13 -10.00
CA LYS A 62 9.93 -4.17 -11.01
C LYS A 62 8.79 -4.05 -12.03
N GLN A 63 9.14 -4.20 -13.31
CA GLN A 63 8.19 -4.09 -14.41
C GLN A 63 7.57 -5.42 -14.82
N HIS A 64 8.23 -6.55 -14.54
CA HIS A 64 7.79 -7.88 -14.93
C HIS A 64 7.99 -8.87 -13.79
N PHE A 65 7.02 -9.76 -13.59
CA PHE A 65 7.01 -10.72 -12.50
C PHE A 65 6.69 -12.11 -13.03
N THR A 66 7.43 -13.10 -12.56
CA THR A 66 7.09 -14.51 -12.75
C THR A 66 6.32 -14.96 -11.51
N VAL A 67 5.01 -15.20 -11.65
CA VAL A 67 4.14 -15.60 -10.55
C VAL A 67 3.43 -16.90 -10.93
N MET A 68 3.65 -17.96 -10.14
CA MET A 68 3.09 -19.30 -10.40
C MET A 68 3.37 -19.80 -11.84
N GLY A 69 4.55 -19.49 -12.39
CA GLY A 69 4.95 -19.85 -13.75
C GLY A 69 4.39 -18.96 -14.86
N ASN A 70 3.67 -17.88 -14.53
CA ASN A 70 3.14 -16.92 -15.49
C ASN A 70 3.96 -15.63 -15.47
N GLU A 71 4.26 -15.08 -16.65
CA GLU A 71 4.85 -13.76 -16.80
C GLU A 71 3.75 -12.69 -16.77
N ILE A 72 3.86 -11.75 -15.83
CA ILE A 72 2.86 -10.72 -15.58
C ILE A 72 3.55 -9.35 -15.55
N ALA A 73 3.05 -8.42 -16.35
CA ALA A 73 3.60 -7.08 -16.48
C ALA A 73 2.96 -6.11 -15.46
N GLY A 74 3.78 -5.55 -14.59
CA GLY A 74 3.41 -4.51 -13.65
C GLY A 74 2.78 -5.04 -12.34
N LEU A 75 3.07 -4.30 -11.27
CA LEU A 75 2.58 -4.61 -9.93
C LEU A 75 1.04 -4.64 -9.82
N PRO A 76 0.27 -3.73 -10.44
CA PRO A 76 -1.20 -3.80 -10.40
C PRO A 76 -1.75 -5.11 -10.98
N ALA A 77 -1.18 -5.60 -12.08
CA ALA A 77 -1.61 -6.85 -12.71
C ALA A 77 -1.29 -8.06 -11.83
N VAL A 78 -0.14 -8.07 -11.14
CA VAL A 78 0.19 -9.10 -10.16
C VAL A 78 -0.79 -9.11 -8.98
N ILE A 79 -1.16 -7.92 -8.48
CA ILE A 79 -2.15 -7.80 -7.40
C ILE A 79 -3.50 -8.37 -7.86
N ASN A 80 -3.99 -7.99 -9.04
CA ASN A 80 -5.24 -8.52 -9.59
C ASN A 80 -5.17 -10.03 -9.83
N PHE A 81 -4.06 -10.54 -10.38
CA PHE A 81 -3.85 -11.98 -10.54
C PHE A 81 -3.99 -12.73 -9.21
N CYS A 82 -3.40 -12.22 -8.13
CA CYS A 82 -3.54 -12.82 -6.81
C CYS A 82 -4.99 -12.75 -6.27
N ILE A 83 -5.70 -11.65 -6.51
CA ILE A 83 -7.11 -11.51 -6.13
C ILE A 83 -7.97 -12.56 -6.86
N GLU A 84 -7.79 -12.71 -8.16
CA GLU A 84 -8.57 -13.64 -8.96
C GLU A 84 -8.23 -15.10 -8.66
N VAL A 85 -6.94 -15.43 -8.61
CA VAL A 85 -6.48 -16.82 -8.50
C VAL A 85 -6.52 -17.32 -7.06
N ALA A 86 -6.00 -16.54 -6.11
CA ALA A 86 -5.88 -16.98 -4.71
C ALA A 86 -7.11 -16.64 -3.86
N LEU A 87 -7.72 -15.47 -4.10
CA LEU A 87 -8.90 -15.03 -3.34
C LEU A 87 -10.22 -15.42 -4.01
N ARG A 88 -10.20 -15.78 -5.30
CA ARG A 88 -11.41 -16.00 -6.11
C ARG A 88 -12.33 -14.78 -6.12
N GLY A 89 -11.72 -13.59 -6.11
CA GLY A 89 -12.41 -12.32 -6.25
C GLY A 89 -12.39 -11.81 -7.69
N GLN A 90 -13.01 -10.65 -7.90
CA GLN A 90 -12.93 -9.85 -9.12
C GLN A 90 -11.75 -8.89 -9.03
N GLU A 91 -11.13 -8.64 -10.18
CA GLU A 91 -10.07 -7.65 -10.30
C GLU A 91 -10.51 -6.24 -9.88
N LEU A 92 -9.55 -5.46 -9.41
CA LEU A 92 -9.74 -4.04 -9.11
C LEU A 92 -9.36 -3.22 -10.35
N ALA A 93 -9.92 -2.01 -10.45
CA ALA A 93 -9.44 -1.03 -11.43
C ALA A 93 -7.93 -0.77 -11.22
N PRO A 94 -7.06 -1.03 -12.23
CA PRO A 94 -5.60 -0.98 -12.07
C PRO A 94 -5.05 0.38 -11.65
N ASP A 95 -5.74 1.45 -12.00
CA ASP A 95 -5.43 2.82 -11.63
C ASP A 95 -6.38 3.37 -10.57
N GLY A 96 -7.30 2.55 -10.04
CA GLY A 96 -8.33 2.94 -9.09
C GLY A 96 -7.83 3.19 -7.67
N GLU A 97 -8.71 3.76 -6.83
CA GLU A 97 -8.36 4.12 -5.45
C GLU A 97 -7.90 2.91 -4.62
N GLN A 98 -8.59 1.77 -4.71
CA GLN A 98 -8.24 0.58 -3.94
C GLN A 98 -6.84 0.06 -4.30
N MET A 99 -6.51 0.02 -5.59
CA MET A 99 -5.19 -0.40 -6.07
C MET A 99 -4.09 0.56 -5.58
N ARG A 100 -4.30 1.87 -5.68
CA ARG A 100 -3.35 2.88 -5.18
C ARG A 100 -3.11 2.74 -3.67
N ASN A 101 -4.17 2.52 -2.89
CA ASN A 101 -4.05 2.32 -1.44
C ASN A 101 -3.34 1.01 -1.09
N LEU A 102 -3.61 -0.08 -1.81
CA LEU A 102 -2.89 -1.35 -1.65
C LEU A 102 -1.40 -1.19 -1.92
N ILE A 103 -1.01 -0.54 -3.02
CA ILE A 103 0.40 -0.32 -3.36
C ILE A 103 1.08 0.59 -2.33
N ALA A 104 0.39 1.65 -1.88
CA ALA A 104 0.90 2.54 -0.85
C ALA A 104 1.14 1.78 0.48
N TYR A 105 0.22 0.91 0.87
CA TYR A 105 0.40 0.06 2.04
C TYR A 105 1.50 -0.99 1.86
N LEU A 106 1.58 -1.62 0.69
CA LEU A 106 2.63 -2.61 0.38
C LEU A 106 4.02 -2.00 0.57
N LYS A 107 4.23 -0.74 0.16
CA LYS A 107 5.49 -0.03 0.40
C LYS A 107 5.84 0.03 1.90
N ILE A 108 4.88 0.42 2.74
CA ILE A 108 5.07 0.50 4.19
C ILE A 108 5.34 -0.89 4.77
N PHE A 109 4.57 -1.90 4.35
CA PHE A 109 4.72 -3.28 4.80
C PHE A 109 6.12 -3.82 4.47
N ILE A 110 6.61 -3.60 3.25
CA ILE A 110 7.96 -3.96 2.84
C ILE A 110 9.01 -3.24 3.70
N GLU A 111 8.87 -1.93 3.92
CA GLU A 111 9.81 -1.16 4.73
C GLU A 111 9.85 -1.60 6.20
N GLN A 112 8.72 -2.01 6.77
CA GLN A 112 8.65 -2.51 8.14
C GLN A 112 9.37 -3.84 8.29
N ASN A 113 9.08 -4.80 7.41
CA ASN A 113 9.65 -6.15 7.52
C ASN A 113 11.15 -6.20 7.10
N ASN A 114 11.62 -5.31 6.24
CA ASN A 114 13.06 -5.21 5.91
C ASN A 114 13.91 -4.53 7.01
N LYS A 115 13.29 -3.79 7.94
CA LYS A 115 14.02 -3.21 9.08
C LYS A 115 14.25 -4.22 10.21
N GLU A 116 13.35 -5.20 10.33
CA GLU A 116 13.44 -6.25 11.34
C GLU A 116 14.52 -7.30 11.02
N GLU A 117 14.95 -7.40 9.75
CA GLU A 117 15.97 -8.34 9.30
C GLU A 117 17.42 -7.83 9.46
N ASN A 118 17.62 -6.58 9.92
CA ASN A 118 18.94 -6.01 10.20
C ASN A 118 18.98 -5.22 11.54
N PRO A 119 18.83 -5.90 12.70
CA PRO A 119 19.01 -5.31 14.04
C PRO A 119 20.49 -5.11 14.43
#